data_AF-A0A7X4GVE4-F1
#
_entry.id   AF-A0A7X4GVE4-F1
#
_cell.length_a   1.000
_cell.length_b   1.000
_cell.length_c   1.000
_cell.angle_alpha   90.00
_cell.angle_beta   90.00
_cell.angle_gamma   90.00
#
_symmetry.space_group_name_H-M   'P 1'
#
loop_
_entity.id
_entity.type
_entity.pdbx_description
1 polymer ?
#
loop_
_entity_poly.entity_id
_entity_poly.type
_entity_poly.pdbx_seq_one_letter_code
_entity_poly.pdbx_strand_id
1 'polypeptide(L)'
;MTTSDRLSNKQLLVLIASFAALALLVMMWRWGGTVEDSLAYFNTARYLRGEIPATELRAPFPYRLLAPALAAAIPGDTRQSFALLNWLCTSATAVMMVLALLRIGAGRKAAVIAGLMMILSVPTFWYAPYLLTDPGSICARTAFVLAVLSGQPWLAALAGVLGSAVREENILLLVWLLAMRRIAIVPGLVALAAAGAWMVAVRWWLIPGLPSYVWAPSIHTVLTALQDVRSLASLVTAIGVVLPLALLGMRMRASASAPALAALRPLKSLLVLMMLPPLYAALCVRIDGRAIWGLYPMLVPFAALYCAARWERRA
;
A
#
# COMPACT_ATOMS: atom_id res chain seq x y z
N MET A 1 17.67 27.16 -2.85
CA MET A 1 16.56 26.33 -3.35
C MET A 1 16.16 26.87 -4.71
N THR A 2 16.64 26.26 -5.79
CA THR A 2 16.26 26.66 -7.16
C THR A 2 14.82 26.20 -7.43
N THR A 3 14.03 27.10 -8.02
CA THR A 3 12.57 27.07 -8.17
C THR A 3 12.03 26.07 -9.21
N SER A 4 12.78 25.03 -9.59
CA SER A 4 12.53 24.26 -10.83
C SER A 4 11.83 22.89 -10.70
N ASP A 5 11.43 22.44 -9.50
CA ASP A 5 10.94 21.06 -9.32
C ASP A 5 9.41 20.89 -9.26
N ARG A 6 8.63 21.96 -9.46
CA ARG A 6 7.18 21.84 -9.60
C ARG A 6 6.82 21.38 -11.02
N LEU A 7 5.97 20.35 -11.11
CA LEU A 7 5.34 19.97 -12.36
C LEU A 7 4.31 21.04 -12.73
N SER A 8 4.28 21.47 -13.98
CA SER A 8 3.14 22.24 -14.49
C SER A 8 1.88 21.38 -14.52
N ASN A 9 0.70 22.00 -14.54
CA ASN A 9 -0.57 21.25 -14.63
C ASN A 9 -0.59 20.32 -15.86
N LYS A 10 -0.04 20.77 -17.00
CA LYS A 10 0.10 19.95 -18.21
C LYS A 10 1.00 18.73 -17.97
N GLN A 11 2.15 18.92 -17.33
CA GLN A 11 3.07 17.82 -17.01
C GLN A 11 2.44 16.82 -16.02
N LEU A 12 1.69 17.31 -15.03
CA LEU A 12 0.98 16.47 -14.09
C LEU A 12 -0.11 15.63 -14.78
N LEU A 13 -0.90 16.23 -15.66
CA LEU A 13 -1.93 15.52 -16.42
C LEU A 13 -1.32 14.45 -17.33
N VAL A 14 -0.22 14.77 -18.02
CA VAL A 14 0.52 13.78 -18.83
C VAL A 14 1.03 12.65 -17.95
N LEU A 15 1.63 12.95 -16.79
CA LEU A 15 2.11 11.93 -15.86
C LEU A 15 0.99 11.01 -15.37
N ILE A 16 -0.16 11.58 -14.98
CA ILE A 16 -1.34 10.83 -14.55
C ILE A 16 -1.81 9.91 -15.68
N ALA A 17 -1.98 10.44 -16.89
CA ALA A 17 -2.43 9.66 -18.04
C ALA A 17 -1.43 8.55 -18.41
N SER A 18 -0.12 8.85 -18.41
CA SER A 18 0.92 7.87 -18.71
C SER A 18 0.99 6.74 -17.67
N PHE A 19 0.90 7.05 -16.39
CA PHE A 19 0.88 6.02 -15.34
C PHE A 19 -0.41 5.23 -15.30
N ALA A 20 -1.55 5.86 -15.58
CA ALA A 20 -2.82 5.15 -15.71
C ALA A 20 -2.78 4.17 -16.89
N ALA A 21 -2.29 4.60 -18.05
CA ALA A 21 -2.12 3.74 -19.21
C ALA A 21 -1.11 2.61 -18.94
N LEU A 22 0.03 2.91 -18.32
CA LEU A 22 1.03 1.89 -17.98
C LEU A 22 0.50 0.87 -16.98
N ALA A 23 -0.20 1.32 -15.93
CA ALA A 23 -0.83 0.43 -14.97
C ALA A 23 -1.87 -0.47 -15.66
N LEU A 24 -2.67 0.09 -16.57
CA LEU A 24 -3.64 -0.70 -17.34
C LEU A 24 -2.94 -1.78 -18.17
N LEU A 25 -1.88 -1.43 -18.92
CA LEU A 25 -1.11 -2.38 -19.73
C LEU A 25 -0.51 -3.53 -18.89
N VAL A 26 0.00 -3.21 -17.70
CA VAL A 26 0.54 -4.21 -16.76
C VAL A 26 -0.57 -5.11 -16.21
N MET A 27 -1.75 -4.55 -15.95
CA MET A 27 -2.85 -5.24 -15.26
C MET A 27 -3.79 -6.01 -16.20
N MET A 28 -3.89 -5.62 -17.48
CA MET A 28 -4.96 -6.05 -18.39
C MET A 28 -5.07 -7.58 -18.58
N TRP A 29 -3.94 -8.28 -18.60
CA TRP A 29 -3.88 -9.73 -18.83
C TRP A 29 -4.49 -10.55 -17.70
N ARG A 30 -4.63 -9.96 -16.52
CA ARG A 30 -5.09 -10.63 -15.29
C ARG A 30 -6.27 -9.92 -14.66
N TRP A 31 -6.90 -9.05 -15.43
CA TRP A 31 -7.96 -8.15 -15.00
C TRP A 31 -9.12 -8.90 -14.35
N GLY A 32 -9.40 -8.59 -13.08
CA GLY A 32 -10.46 -9.25 -12.32
C GLY A 32 -10.17 -10.71 -11.96
N GLY A 33 -8.92 -11.14 -12.01
CA GLY A 33 -8.52 -12.48 -11.60
C GLY A 33 -8.64 -12.70 -10.09
N THR A 34 -8.43 -13.95 -9.66
CA THR A 34 -8.72 -14.37 -8.29
C THR A 34 -7.58 -15.18 -7.67
N VAL A 35 -7.37 -14.97 -6.37
CA VAL A 35 -6.61 -15.85 -5.47
C VAL A 35 -7.52 -16.26 -4.31
N GLU A 36 -6.99 -17.05 -3.38
CA GLU A 36 -7.69 -17.59 -2.21
C GLU A 36 -8.52 -16.53 -1.45
N ASP A 37 -7.92 -15.38 -1.12
CA ASP A 37 -8.61 -14.28 -0.44
C ASP A 37 -9.64 -13.53 -1.31
N SER A 38 -9.48 -13.59 -2.65
CA SER A 38 -10.27 -12.76 -3.57
C SER A 38 -11.75 -13.04 -3.49
N LEU A 39 -12.13 -14.31 -3.27
CA LEU A 39 -13.52 -14.69 -3.16
C LEU A 39 -14.19 -14.00 -1.96
N ALA A 40 -13.49 -13.85 -0.85
CA ALA A 40 -14.07 -13.26 0.35
C ALA A 40 -14.32 -11.75 0.20
N TYR A 41 -13.38 -11.01 -0.41
CA TYR A 41 -13.59 -9.59 -0.72
C TYR A 41 -14.66 -9.38 -1.79
N PHE A 42 -14.66 -10.24 -2.81
CA PHE A 42 -15.66 -10.22 -3.87
C PHE A 42 -17.07 -10.45 -3.31
N ASN A 43 -17.25 -11.49 -2.49
CA ASN A 43 -18.52 -11.77 -1.82
C ASN A 43 -18.95 -10.62 -0.89
N THR A 44 -18.01 -9.98 -0.21
CA THR A 44 -18.32 -8.79 0.60
C THR A 44 -18.89 -7.67 -0.26
N ALA A 45 -18.32 -7.39 -1.44
CA ALA A 45 -18.85 -6.39 -2.36
C ALA A 45 -20.24 -6.77 -2.90
N ARG A 46 -20.45 -8.05 -3.25
CA ARG A 46 -21.74 -8.58 -3.72
C ARG A 46 -22.82 -8.52 -2.64
N TYR A 47 -22.48 -8.82 -1.39
CA TYR A 47 -23.38 -8.70 -0.25
C TYR A 47 -23.83 -7.25 -0.05
N LEU A 48 -22.92 -6.28 -0.14
CA LEU A 48 -23.26 -4.86 -0.03
C LEU A 48 -24.17 -4.36 -1.15
N ARG A 49 -24.18 -5.04 -2.30
CA ARG A 49 -25.14 -4.80 -3.40
C ARG A 49 -26.46 -5.54 -3.24
N GLY A 50 -26.58 -6.41 -2.24
CA GLY A 50 -27.74 -7.29 -2.07
C GLY A 50 -27.80 -8.47 -3.03
N GLU A 51 -26.68 -8.81 -3.70
CA GLU A 51 -26.64 -9.92 -4.68
C GLU A 51 -26.55 -11.30 -4.02
N ILE A 52 -26.04 -11.38 -2.79
CA ILE A 52 -25.90 -12.62 -2.02
C ILE A 52 -26.31 -12.39 -0.57
N PRO A 53 -26.79 -13.43 0.14
CA PRO A 53 -27.11 -13.34 1.56
C PRO A 53 -25.86 -13.28 2.44
N ALA A 54 -26.01 -12.80 3.68
CA ALA A 54 -24.93 -12.72 4.67
C ALA A 54 -24.28 -14.08 4.99
N THR A 55 -25.00 -15.19 4.80
CA THR A 55 -24.51 -16.56 5.03
C THR A 55 -23.37 -16.98 4.10
N GLU A 56 -23.16 -16.26 3.00
CA GLU A 56 -22.04 -16.50 2.08
C GLU A 56 -20.75 -15.76 2.48
N LEU A 57 -20.80 -14.90 3.49
CA LEU A 57 -19.63 -14.20 3.99
C LEU A 57 -18.77 -15.13 4.85
N ARG A 58 -17.45 -15.01 4.70
CA ARG A 58 -16.47 -15.84 5.42
C ARG A 58 -15.43 -14.98 6.10
N ALA A 59 -15.39 -15.01 7.43
CA ALA A 59 -14.33 -14.36 8.20
C ALA A 59 -12.93 -14.83 7.77
N PRO A 60 -11.88 -13.99 7.96
CA PRO A 60 -11.88 -12.65 8.58
C PRO A 60 -12.02 -11.48 7.60
N PHE A 61 -12.06 -11.74 6.30
CA PHE A 61 -11.94 -10.72 5.26
C PHE A 61 -13.10 -9.71 5.12
N PRO A 62 -14.37 -10.05 5.45
CA PRO A 62 -15.48 -9.12 5.38
C PRO A 62 -15.31 -7.87 6.26
N TYR A 63 -14.45 -7.94 7.29
CA TYR A 63 -14.17 -6.79 8.15
C TYR A 63 -13.31 -5.70 7.47
N ARG A 64 -12.70 -6.00 6.32
CA ARG A 64 -11.94 -5.05 5.48
C ARG A 64 -12.87 -4.35 4.50
N LEU A 65 -13.79 -3.55 5.04
CA LEU A 65 -15.02 -3.19 4.36
C LEU A 65 -14.87 -2.09 3.28
N LEU A 66 -13.95 -1.14 3.45
CA LEU A 66 -13.96 0.08 2.63
C LEU A 66 -13.73 -0.21 1.14
N ALA A 67 -12.75 -1.04 0.78
CA ALA A 67 -12.48 -1.36 -0.63
C ALA A 67 -13.64 -2.15 -1.29
N PRO A 68 -14.19 -3.22 -0.68
CA PRO A 68 -15.42 -3.86 -1.15
C PRO A 68 -16.61 -2.90 -1.27
N ALA A 69 -16.79 -1.98 -0.32
CA ALA A 69 -17.88 -1.00 -0.36
C ALA A 69 -17.73 -0.01 -1.53
N LEU A 70 -16.51 0.47 -1.79
CA LEU A 70 -16.23 1.33 -2.94
C LEU A 70 -16.45 0.57 -4.26
N ALA A 71 -16.02 -0.69 -4.34
CA ALA A 71 -16.29 -1.52 -5.51
C ALA A 71 -17.80 -1.79 -5.71
N ALA A 72 -18.53 -2.00 -4.61
CA ALA A 72 -19.97 -2.18 -4.62
C ALA A 72 -20.72 -0.94 -5.14
N ALA A 73 -20.23 0.26 -4.83
CA ALA A 73 -20.85 1.53 -5.24
C ALA A 73 -20.63 1.90 -6.72
N ILE A 74 -19.65 1.31 -7.41
CA ILE A 74 -19.42 1.55 -8.84
C ILE A 74 -20.50 0.80 -9.65
N PRO A 75 -21.22 1.43 -10.59
CA PRO A 75 -22.23 0.73 -11.38
C PRO A 75 -21.61 -0.30 -12.33
N GLY A 76 -22.37 -1.37 -12.64
CA GLY A 76 -21.97 -2.43 -13.58
C GLY A 76 -21.58 -3.73 -12.88
N ASP A 77 -20.80 -4.60 -13.53
CA ASP A 77 -20.38 -5.89 -12.97
C ASP A 77 -19.44 -5.71 -11.76
N THR A 78 -19.69 -6.44 -10.66
CA THR A 78 -18.93 -6.31 -9.39
C THR A 78 -17.45 -6.65 -9.56
N ARG A 79 -17.13 -7.66 -10.39
CA ARG A 79 -15.73 -8.08 -10.63
C ARG A 79 -14.99 -7.00 -11.40
N GLN A 80 -15.60 -6.46 -12.45
CA GLN A 80 -15.04 -5.36 -13.24
C GLN A 80 -14.87 -4.08 -12.39
N SER A 81 -15.85 -3.78 -11.55
CA SER A 81 -15.84 -2.64 -10.63
C SER A 81 -14.66 -2.70 -9.65
N PHE A 82 -14.40 -3.88 -9.09
CA PHE A 82 -13.28 -4.09 -8.17
C PHE A 82 -11.93 -3.98 -8.88
N ALA A 83 -11.78 -4.57 -10.06
CA ALA A 83 -10.56 -4.46 -10.87
C ALA A 83 -10.29 -3.00 -11.29
N LEU A 84 -11.34 -2.27 -11.66
CA LEU A 84 -11.29 -0.83 -11.94
C LEU A 84 -10.78 -0.04 -10.72
N LEU A 85 -11.35 -0.29 -9.53
CA LEU A 85 -10.90 0.35 -8.30
C LEU A 85 -9.41 0.08 -8.03
N ASN A 86 -8.94 -1.14 -8.27
CA ASN A 86 -7.55 -1.51 -8.07
C ASN A 86 -6.61 -0.84 -9.07
N TRP A 87 -7.05 -0.67 -10.32
CA TRP A 87 -6.33 0.09 -11.33
C TRP A 87 -6.21 1.57 -10.95
N LEU A 88 -7.31 2.19 -10.49
CA LEU A 88 -7.32 3.56 -10.00
C LEU A 88 -6.37 3.74 -8.80
N CYS A 89 -6.43 2.82 -7.82
CA CYS A 89 -5.54 2.84 -6.66
C CYS A 89 -4.06 2.70 -7.05
N THR A 90 -3.74 1.80 -7.99
CA THR A 90 -2.37 1.57 -8.46
C THR A 90 -1.83 2.80 -9.21
N SER A 91 -2.66 3.41 -10.06
CA SER A 91 -2.32 4.62 -10.80
C SER A 91 -2.07 5.80 -9.85
N ALA A 92 -2.98 6.02 -8.90
CA ALA A 92 -2.86 7.06 -7.88
C ALA A 92 -1.61 6.87 -7.00
N THR A 93 -1.31 5.61 -6.63
CA THR A 93 -0.10 5.26 -5.88
C THR A 93 1.17 5.74 -6.58
N ALA A 94 1.31 5.46 -7.88
CA ALA A 94 2.48 5.87 -8.65
C ALA A 94 2.63 7.39 -8.73
N VAL A 95 1.52 8.11 -8.97
CA VAL A 95 1.49 9.58 -9.02
C VAL A 95 1.85 10.18 -7.66
N MET A 96 1.24 9.71 -6.57
CA MET A 96 1.53 10.18 -5.23
C MET A 96 2.99 9.92 -4.83
N MET A 97 3.58 8.82 -5.29
CA MET A 97 4.99 8.52 -5.05
C MET A 97 5.93 9.49 -5.79
N VAL A 98 5.62 9.85 -7.04
CA VAL A 98 6.34 10.92 -7.76
C VAL A 98 6.24 12.24 -6.98
N LEU A 99 5.02 12.62 -6.59
CA LEU A 99 4.79 13.87 -5.85
C LEU A 99 5.54 13.88 -4.52
N ALA A 100 5.61 12.74 -3.82
CA ALA A 100 6.32 12.60 -2.56
C ALA A 100 7.83 12.85 -2.73
N LEU A 101 8.43 12.34 -3.80
CA LEU A 101 9.85 12.54 -4.10
C LEU A 101 10.16 13.97 -4.59
N LEU A 102 9.28 14.55 -5.40
CA LEU A 102 9.42 15.96 -5.79
C LEU A 102 9.30 16.88 -4.56
N ARG A 103 8.42 16.55 -3.62
CA ARG A 103 8.21 17.36 -2.40
C ARG A 103 9.46 17.48 -1.54
N ILE A 104 10.29 16.44 -1.50
CA ILE A 104 11.54 16.41 -0.74
C ILE A 104 12.77 16.84 -1.57
N GLY A 105 12.57 17.29 -2.81
CA GLY A 105 13.65 17.77 -3.68
C GLY A 105 14.54 16.65 -4.23
N ALA A 106 14.00 15.44 -4.46
CA ALA A 106 14.75 14.31 -5.02
C ALA A 106 15.13 14.46 -6.51
N GLY A 107 14.65 15.52 -7.18
CA GLY A 107 14.76 15.70 -8.62
C GLY A 107 13.75 14.87 -9.42
N ARG A 108 13.44 15.33 -10.64
CA ARG A 108 12.42 14.70 -11.51
C ARG A 108 12.72 13.25 -11.86
N LYS A 109 13.99 12.92 -12.07
CA LYS A 109 14.42 11.58 -12.46
C LYS A 109 14.14 10.55 -11.38
N ALA A 110 14.56 10.82 -10.14
CA ALA A 110 14.27 9.96 -9.00
C ALA A 110 12.76 9.82 -8.79
N ALA A 111 12.02 10.93 -8.92
CA ALA A 111 10.57 10.90 -8.77
C ALA A 111 9.89 9.97 -9.79
N VAL A 112 10.21 10.10 -11.09
CA VAL A 112 9.66 9.23 -12.14
C VAL A 112 10.06 7.77 -11.93
N ILE A 113 11.33 7.50 -11.58
CA ILE A 113 11.79 6.14 -11.24
C ILE A 113 10.94 5.57 -10.10
N ALA A 114 10.63 6.34 -9.07
CA ALA A 114 9.82 5.89 -7.95
C ALA A 114 8.40 5.48 -8.40
N GLY A 115 7.74 6.31 -9.22
CA GLY A 115 6.43 5.97 -9.79
C GLY A 115 6.47 4.71 -10.67
N LEU A 116 7.49 4.60 -11.53
CA LEU A 116 7.71 3.41 -12.35
C LEU A 116 7.92 2.16 -11.50
N MET A 117 8.69 2.22 -10.41
CA MET A 117 8.91 1.07 -9.51
C MET A 117 7.63 0.63 -8.79
N MET A 118 6.67 1.54 -8.55
CA MET A 118 5.37 1.16 -7.99
C MET A 118 4.53 0.35 -9.00
N ILE A 119 4.65 0.62 -10.30
CA ILE A 119 3.87 -0.05 -11.36
C ILE A 119 4.59 -1.28 -11.91
N LEU A 120 5.84 -1.10 -12.33
CA LEU A 120 6.70 -2.12 -12.94
C LEU A 120 7.38 -2.97 -11.88
N SER A 121 6.57 -3.64 -11.08
CA SER A 121 7.03 -4.61 -10.09
C SER A 121 6.23 -5.91 -10.21
N VAL A 122 6.87 -7.02 -9.85
CA VAL A 122 6.23 -8.34 -9.89
C VAL A 122 4.95 -8.38 -9.05
N PRO A 123 4.90 -7.81 -7.82
CA PRO A 123 3.66 -7.82 -7.05
C PRO A 123 2.53 -7.03 -7.72
N THR A 124 2.82 -5.89 -8.34
CA THR A 124 1.80 -5.13 -9.06
C THR A 124 1.25 -5.92 -10.25
N PHE A 125 2.11 -6.51 -11.06
CA PHE A 125 1.69 -7.37 -12.17
C PHE A 125 0.84 -8.57 -11.71
N TRP A 126 1.25 -9.22 -10.62
CA TRP A 126 0.64 -10.48 -10.19
C TRP A 126 -0.63 -10.30 -9.35
N TYR A 127 -0.68 -9.27 -8.50
CA TYR A 127 -1.71 -9.11 -7.46
C TYR A 127 -2.61 -7.89 -7.66
N ALA A 128 -2.12 -6.79 -8.22
CA ALA A 128 -2.96 -5.60 -8.42
C ALA A 128 -4.22 -5.86 -9.26
N PRO A 129 -4.21 -6.66 -10.34
CA PRO A 129 -5.41 -6.84 -11.14
C PRO A 129 -6.44 -7.77 -10.50
N TYR A 130 -6.12 -8.40 -9.37
CA TYR A 130 -7.00 -9.34 -8.68
C TYR A 130 -7.95 -8.63 -7.72
N LEU A 131 -9.03 -9.32 -7.33
CA LEU A 131 -10.05 -8.78 -6.42
C LEU A 131 -9.54 -8.75 -4.97
N LEU A 132 -8.54 -7.91 -4.70
CA LEU A 132 -7.82 -7.80 -3.43
C LEU A 132 -7.88 -6.37 -2.89
N THR A 133 -7.83 -6.23 -1.58
CA THR A 133 -7.78 -4.91 -0.91
C THR A 133 -6.38 -4.29 -0.86
N ASP A 134 -5.35 -5.06 -1.22
CA ASP A 134 -3.94 -4.67 -1.18
C ASP A 134 -3.63 -3.39 -1.98
N PRO A 135 -4.14 -3.20 -3.21
CA PRO A 135 -3.91 -1.95 -3.96
C PRO A 135 -4.46 -0.73 -3.23
N GLY A 136 -5.66 -0.84 -2.65
CA GLY A 136 -6.25 0.22 -1.83
C GLY A 136 -5.42 0.53 -0.58
N SER A 137 -4.92 -0.50 0.09
CA SER A 137 -4.05 -0.34 1.26
C SER A 137 -2.71 0.33 0.92
N ILE A 138 -2.10 -0.06 -0.21
CA ILE A 138 -0.84 0.53 -0.68
C ILE A 138 -1.05 1.98 -1.13
N CYS A 139 -2.18 2.27 -1.75
CA CYS A 139 -2.60 3.63 -2.09
C CYS A 139 -2.73 4.49 -0.83
N ALA A 140 -3.43 4.02 0.20
CA ALA A 140 -3.57 4.73 1.48
C ALA A 140 -2.21 4.93 2.19
N ARG A 141 -1.34 3.91 2.22
CA ARG A 141 0.03 4.02 2.76
C ARG A 141 0.86 5.05 1.98
N THR A 142 0.71 5.12 0.66
CA THR A 142 1.42 6.10 -0.17
C THR A 142 0.89 7.51 0.04
N ALA A 143 -0.42 7.67 0.18
CA ALA A 143 -1.03 8.95 0.57
C ALA A 143 -0.52 9.42 1.94
N PHE A 144 -0.43 8.49 2.90
CA PHE A 144 0.15 8.76 4.22
C PHE A 144 1.62 9.23 4.10
N VAL A 145 2.45 8.52 3.33
CA VAL A 145 3.86 8.87 3.10
C VAL A 145 3.97 10.27 2.45
N LEU A 146 3.18 10.54 1.41
CA LEU A 146 3.13 11.86 0.77
C LEU A 146 2.78 12.96 1.77
N ALA A 147 1.76 12.75 2.60
CA ALA A 147 1.33 13.72 3.60
C ALA A 147 2.39 13.95 4.68
N VAL A 148 3.04 12.89 5.19
CA VAL A 148 4.15 12.98 6.15
C VAL A 148 5.31 13.77 5.57
N LEU A 149 5.75 13.45 4.35
CA LEU A 149 6.86 14.13 3.69
C LEU A 149 6.50 15.57 3.27
N SER A 150 5.20 15.86 3.12
CA SER A 150 4.70 17.22 2.85
C SER A 150 4.60 18.09 4.09
N GLY A 151 4.73 17.52 5.29
CA GLY A 151 4.51 18.22 6.55
C GLY A 151 3.03 18.47 6.86
N GLN A 152 2.12 17.63 6.35
CA GLN A 152 0.67 17.77 6.49
C GLN A 152 0.10 16.65 7.38
N PRO A 153 0.22 16.76 8.71
CA PRO A 153 -0.12 15.66 9.62
C PRO A 153 -1.60 15.31 9.65
N TRP A 154 -2.49 16.28 9.38
CA TRP A 154 -3.93 16.03 9.29
C TRP A 154 -4.31 15.16 8.10
N LEU A 155 -3.69 15.38 6.93
CA LEU A 155 -3.88 14.50 5.78
C LEU A 155 -3.27 13.12 6.03
N ALA A 156 -2.15 13.04 6.76
CA ALA A 156 -1.58 11.76 7.17
C ALA A 156 -2.55 11.01 8.11
N ALA A 157 -3.13 11.70 9.09
CA ALA A 157 -4.15 11.11 9.97
C ALA A 157 -5.37 10.62 9.18
N LEU A 158 -5.90 11.43 8.26
CA LEU A 158 -7.01 11.03 7.40
C LEU A 158 -6.67 9.79 6.55
N ALA A 159 -5.49 9.77 5.92
CA ALA A 159 -5.00 8.62 5.17
C ALA A 159 -4.84 7.37 6.05
N GLY A 160 -4.41 7.55 7.31
CA GLY A 160 -4.33 6.47 8.29
C GLY A 160 -5.70 5.90 8.68
N VAL A 161 -6.68 6.77 8.94
CA VAL A 161 -8.06 6.36 9.25
C VAL A 161 -8.69 5.62 8.06
N LEU A 162 -8.65 6.20 6.86
CA LEU A 162 -9.15 5.55 5.65
C LEU A 162 -8.39 4.25 5.35
N GLY A 163 -7.07 4.26 5.50
CA GLY A 163 -6.24 3.08 5.34
C GLY A 163 -6.64 1.96 6.29
N SER A 164 -6.94 2.28 7.56
CA SER A 164 -7.38 1.32 8.58
C SER A 164 -8.74 0.67 8.23
N ALA A 165 -9.60 1.40 7.52
CA ALA A 165 -10.86 0.90 7.01
C ALA A 165 -10.71 0.00 5.77
N VAL A 166 -9.62 0.15 5.00
CA VAL A 166 -9.24 -0.78 3.92
C VAL A 166 -8.61 -2.05 4.48
N ARG A 167 -7.65 -1.90 5.40
CA ARG A 167 -6.96 -2.99 6.10
C ARG A 167 -6.60 -2.57 7.51
N GLU A 168 -6.97 -3.39 8.47
CA GLU A 168 -6.85 -3.12 9.90
C GLU A 168 -5.41 -2.79 10.33
N GLU A 169 -4.42 -3.44 9.74
CA GLU A 169 -3.02 -3.24 10.08
C GLU A 169 -2.51 -1.80 9.81
N ASN A 170 -3.22 -1.03 8.98
CA ASN A 170 -2.90 0.38 8.71
C ASN A 170 -3.18 1.29 9.90
N ILE A 171 -3.84 0.80 10.97
CA ILE A 171 -3.91 1.53 12.24
C ILE A 171 -2.53 1.84 12.81
N LEU A 172 -1.51 1.02 12.48
CA LEU A 172 -0.13 1.26 12.88
C LEU A 172 0.43 2.57 12.29
N LEU A 173 -0.11 3.06 11.17
CA LEU A 173 0.24 4.38 10.64
C LEU A 173 -0.13 5.50 11.63
N LEU A 174 -1.30 5.40 12.26
CA LEU A 174 -1.78 6.36 13.26
C LEU A 174 -1.00 6.23 14.57
N VAL A 175 -0.72 4.99 14.99
CA VAL A 175 0.15 4.72 16.16
C VAL A 175 1.51 5.38 15.96
N TRP A 176 2.13 5.18 14.79
CA TRP A 176 3.39 5.82 14.46
C TRP A 176 3.30 7.34 14.46
N LEU A 177 2.25 7.92 13.86
CA LEU A 177 2.06 9.37 13.77
C LEU A 177 2.00 10.01 15.17
N LEU A 178 1.27 9.38 16.09
CA LEU A 178 1.16 9.80 17.49
C LEU A 178 2.46 9.58 18.26
N ALA A 179 3.05 8.38 18.18
CA ALA A 179 4.28 8.02 18.90
C ALA A 179 5.46 8.92 18.51
N MET A 180 5.59 9.24 17.22
CA MET A 180 6.64 10.12 16.70
C MET A 180 6.30 11.61 16.84
N ARG A 181 5.22 11.97 17.54
CA ARG A 181 4.76 13.35 17.79
C ARG A 181 4.64 14.18 16.51
N ARG A 182 4.22 13.53 15.42
CA ARG A 182 3.99 14.20 14.11
C ARG A 182 2.64 14.90 14.07
N ILE A 183 1.73 14.52 14.96
CA ILE A 183 0.46 15.19 15.20
C ILE A 183 0.35 15.49 16.71
N ALA A 184 -0.43 16.51 17.07
CA ALA A 184 -0.76 16.78 18.46
C ALA A 184 -1.47 15.56 19.10
N ILE A 185 -1.27 15.36 20.41
CA ILE A 185 -1.74 14.15 21.12
C ILE A 185 -3.25 13.97 20.95
N VAL A 186 -4.03 15.01 21.27
CA VAL A 186 -5.50 14.92 21.27
C VAL A 186 -6.04 14.55 19.89
N PRO A 187 -5.68 15.26 18.79
CA PRO A 187 -6.07 14.83 17.45
C PRO A 187 -5.60 13.43 17.06
N GLY A 188 -4.39 13.03 17.46
CA GLY A 188 -3.89 11.68 17.21
C GLY A 188 -4.71 10.60 17.91
N LEU A 189 -5.10 10.85 19.17
CA LEU A 189 -6.00 9.98 19.92
C LEU A 189 -7.41 9.93 19.32
N VAL A 190 -7.93 11.06 18.84
CA VAL A 190 -9.22 11.11 18.14
C VAL A 190 -9.16 10.29 16.84
N ALA A 191 -8.08 10.39 16.05
CA ALA A 191 -7.91 9.59 14.85
C ALA A 191 -7.82 8.08 15.17
N LEU A 192 -7.08 7.71 16.22
CA LEU A 192 -7.02 6.32 16.69
C LEU A 192 -8.37 5.81 17.19
N ALA A 193 -9.10 6.62 17.95
CA ALA A 193 -10.42 6.29 18.43
C ALA A 193 -11.40 6.12 17.27
N ALA A 194 -11.35 6.99 16.26
CA ALA A 194 -12.17 6.86 15.06
C ALA A 194 -11.87 5.57 14.27
N ALA A 195 -10.59 5.24 14.08
CA ALA A 195 -10.18 3.99 13.44
C ALA A 195 -10.63 2.75 14.23
N GLY A 196 -10.42 2.76 15.56
CA GLY A 196 -10.85 1.67 16.44
C GLY A 196 -12.37 1.51 16.48
N ALA A 197 -13.11 2.62 16.60
CA ALA A 197 -14.56 2.64 16.58
C ALA A 197 -15.10 2.09 15.26
N TRP A 198 -14.49 2.43 14.12
CA TRP A 198 -14.85 1.85 12.82
C TRP A 198 -14.65 0.33 12.79
N MET A 199 -13.50 -0.17 13.21
CA MET A 199 -13.23 -1.62 13.23
C MET A 199 -14.24 -2.38 14.10
N VAL A 200 -14.56 -1.82 15.26
CA VAL A 200 -15.58 -2.34 16.17
C VAL A 200 -16.96 -2.31 15.51
N ALA A 201 -17.30 -1.19 14.86
CA ALA A 201 -18.60 -1.02 14.22
C ALA A 201 -18.84 -2.00 13.08
N VAL A 202 -17.82 -2.23 12.25
CA VAL A 202 -17.90 -3.22 11.18
C VAL A 202 -18.16 -4.62 11.75
N ARG A 203 -17.49 -4.98 12.85
CA ARG A 203 -17.56 -6.32 13.44
C ARG A 203 -18.83 -6.59 14.24
N TRP A 204 -19.37 -5.60 14.93
CA TRP A 204 -20.51 -5.78 15.83
C TRP A 204 -21.85 -5.35 15.23
N TRP A 205 -21.86 -4.37 14.32
CA TRP A 205 -23.09 -3.81 13.79
C TRP A 205 -23.29 -4.04 12.30
N LEU A 206 -22.25 -3.91 11.47
CA LEU A 206 -22.42 -4.03 10.01
C LEU A 206 -22.36 -5.47 9.50
N ILE A 207 -21.44 -6.28 10.04
CA ILE A 207 -21.27 -7.69 9.66
C ILE A 207 -21.20 -8.54 10.94
N PRO A 208 -22.32 -8.69 11.66
CA PRO A 208 -22.36 -9.47 12.89
C PRO A 208 -22.35 -10.98 12.62
N GLY A 209 -22.02 -11.77 13.65
CA GLY A 209 -22.28 -13.21 13.67
C GLY A 209 -21.30 -14.10 12.89
N LEU A 210 -20.27 -13.52 12.25
CA LEU A 210 -19.21 -14.33 11.65
C LEU A 210 -18.29 -14.94 12.72
N PRO A 211 -17.85 -16.20 12.55
CA PRO A 211 -17.02 -16.89 13.53
C PRO A 211 -15.73 -16.12 13.82
N SER A 212 -15.32 -16.12 15.09
CA SER A 212 -14.03 -15.56 15.48
C SER A 212 -12.90 -16.42 14.92
N TYR A 213 -12.07 -15.82 14.07
CA TYR A 213 -10.79 -16.42 13.67
C TYR A 213 -9.67 -15.93 14.58
N VAL A 214 -8.85 -16.86 15.06
CA VAL A 214 -7.62 -16.56 15.79
C VAL A 214 -6.45 -16.99 14.91
N TRP A 215 -5.63 -16.03 14.51
CA TRP A 215 -4.34 -16.31 13.88
C TRP A 215 -3.33 -16.59 14.98
N ALA A 216 -3.12 -17.86 15.30
CA ALA A 216 -2.14 -18.28 16.29
C ALA A 216 -0.80 -18.61 15.60
N PRO A 217 0.35 -18.14 16.12
CA PRO A 217 1.65 -18.59 15.66
C PRO A 217 1.78 -20.11 15.75
N SER A 218 2.27 -20.75 14.70
CA SER A 218 2.45 -22.20 14.65
C SER A 218 3.70 -22.58 13.87
N ILE A 219 4.58 -23.37 14.50
CA ILE A 219 5.79 -23.91 13.83
C ILE A 219 5.39 -24.76 12.62
N HIS A 220 4.28 -25.49 12.71
CA HIS A 220 3.77 -26.28 11.59
C HIS A 220 3.46 -25.39 10.38
N THR A 221 2.76 -24.27 10.59
CA THR A 221 2.47 -23.30 9.52
C THR A 221 3.74 -22.74 8.89
N VAL A 222 4.75 -22.43 9.71
CA VAL A 222 6.05 -21.95 9.22
C VAL A 222 6.73 -22.99 8.34
N LEU A 223 6.79 -24.26 8.79
CA LEU A 223 7.39 -25.34 8.01
C LEU A 223 6.65 -25.58 6.69
N THR A 224 5.32 -25.58 6.70
CA THR A 224 4.51 -25.71 5.48
C THR A 224 4.73 -24.52 4.53
N ALA A 225 4.83 -23.30 5.06
CA ALA A 225 5.13 -22.11 4.26
C ALA A 225 6.53 -22.16 3.62
N LEU A 226 7.52 -22.72 4.32
CA LEU A 226 8.88 -22.93 3.79
C LEU A 226 8.93 -24.03 2.70
N GLN A 227 7.97 -24.94 2.68
CA GLN A 227 7.86 -25.96 1.63
C GLN A 227 7.12 -25.44 0.39
N ASP A 228 6.39 -24.32 0.49
CA ASP A 228 5.66 -23.74 -0.61
C ASP A 228 6.55 -22.88 -1.52
N VAL A 229 7.13 -23.54 -2.52
CA VAL A 229 8.01 -22.93 -3.53
C VAL A 229 7.34 -21.76 -4.26
N ARG A 230 6.01 -21.77 -4.46
CA ARG A 230 5.32 -20.67 -5.15
C ARG A 230 5.27 -19.42 -4.29
N SER A 231 4.98 -19.58 -2.99
CA SER A 231 5.04 -18.49 -2.02
C SER A 231 6.44 -17.91 -1.92
N LEU A 232 7.46 -18.77 -1.81
CA LEU A 232 8.86 -18.37 -1.72
C LEU A 232 9.33 -17.65 -2.98
N ALA A 233 8.99 -18.14 -4.17
CA ALA A 233 9.31 -17.47 -5.43
C ALA A 233 8.65 -16.08 -5.51
N SER A 234 7.39 -15.96 -5.07
CA SER A 234 6.71 -14.66 -5.00
C SER A 234 7.38 -13.70 -4.01
N LEU A 235 7.81 -14.18 -2.86
CA LEU A 235 8.58 -13.39 -1.89
C LEU A 235 9.92 -12.91 -2.47
N VAL A 236 10.69 -13.83 -3.05
CA VAL A 236 12.01 -13.52 -3.65
C VAL A 236 11.86 -12.49 -4.76
N THR A 237 10.86 -12.63 -5.63
CA THR A 237 10.63 -11.67 -6.72
C THR A 237 10.14 -10.31 -6.22
N ALA A 238 9.33 -10.27 -5.15
CA ALA A 238 8.93 -9.02 -4.50
C ALA A 238 10.10 -8.31 -3.80
N ILE A 239 11.06 -9.07 -3.27
CA ILE A 239 12.25 -8.55 -2.58
C ILE A 239 13.33 -8.12 -3.58
N GLY A 240 13.58 -8.95 -4.61
CA GLY A 240 14.85 -9.05 -5.33
C GLY A 240 15.36 -7.77 -6.00
N VAL A 241 14.49 -6.81 -6.27
CA VAL A 241 14.88 -5.51 -6.84
C VAL A 241 14.73 -4.39 -5.81
N VAL A 242 13.52 -4.20 -5.27
CA VAL A 242 13.20 -3.01 -4.46
C VAL A 242 13.97 -2.99 -3.15
N LEU A 243 14.05 -4.11 -2.43
CA LEU A 243 14.67 -4.13 -1.10
C LEU A 243 16.21 -3.92 -1.17
N PRO A 244 16.99 -4.63 -2.01
CA PRO A 244 18.42 -4.38 -2.14
C PRO A 244 18.73 -2.93 -2.52
N LEU A 245 18.01 -2.37 -3.50
CA LEU A 245 18.19 -0.98 -3.92
C LEU A 245 17.83 0.01 -2.80
N ALA A 246 16.76 -0.25 -2.05
CA ALA A 246 16.38 0.56 -0.90
C ALA A 246 17.46 0.53 0.19
N LEU A 247 18.00 -0.65 0.52
CA LEU A 247 19.09 -0.78 1.52
C LEU A 247 20.35 -0.03 1.08
N LEU A 248 20.72 -0.11 -0.20
CA LEU A 248 21.83 0.65 -0.76
C LEU A 248 21.56 2.16 -0.70
N GLY A 249 20.35 2.60 -1.05
CA GLY A 249 19.92 3.99 -0.92
C GLY A 249 19.97 4.51 0.52
N MET A 250 19.54 3.71 1.49
CA MET A 250 19.61 4.05 2.92
C MET A 250 21.03 4.21 3.45
N ARG A 251 22.03 3.61 2.80
CA ARG A 251 23.46 3.66 3.16
C ARG A 251 24.23 4.77 2.45
N MET A 252 23.64 5.46 1.47
CA MET A 252 24.29 6.59 0.80
C MET A 252 24.55 7.73 1.80
N ARG A 253 25.80 8.18 1.92
CA ARG A 253 26.20 9.25 2.87
C ARG A 253 26.66 10.56 2.22
N ALA A 254 27.10 10.53 0.96
CA ALA A 254 27.71 11.68 0.28
C ALA A 254 27.26 11.76 -1.19
N SER A 255 26.13 12.41 -1.45
CA SER A 255 25.61 12.67 -2.80
C SER A 255 24.79 13.95 -2.80
N ALA A 256 24.57 14.55 -3.97
CA ALA A 256 23.68 15.70 -4.17
C ALA A 256 22.28 15.46 -3.58
N SER A 257 21.85 14.19 -3.46
CA SER A 257 20.57 13.79 -2.85
C SER A 257 20.55 13.79 -1.32
N ALA A 258 21.60 14.25 -0.63
CA ALA A 258 21.68 14.21 0.84
C ALA A 258 20.50 14.92 1.56
N PRO A 259 20.01 16.09 1.13
CA PRO A 259 18.85 16.73 1.75
C PRO A 259 17.56 15.89 1.60
N ALA A 260 17.34 15.32 0.42
CA ALA A 260 16.20 14.45 0.16
C ALA A 260 16.26 13.18 1.03
N LEU A 261 17.45 12.57 1.15
CA LEU A 261 17.64 11.39 2.00
C LEU A 261 17.39 11.69 3.48
N ALA A 262 17.77 12.87 3.96
CA ALA A 262 17.47 13.31 5.32
C ALA A 262 15.96 13.45 5.56
N ALA A 263 15.22 13.97 4.58
CA ALA A 263 13.75 14.06 4.64
C ALA A 263 13.07 12.69 4.69
N LEU A 264 13.68 11.64 4.14
CA LEU A 264 13.16 10.26 4.21
C LEU A 264 13.42 9.55 5.54
N ARG A 265 14.19 10.12 6.47
CA ARG A 265 14.49 9.50 7.78
C ARG A 265 13.26 8.98 8.53
N PRO A 266 12.10 9.67 8.57
CA PRO A 266 10.92 9.16 9.26
C PRO A 266 10.44 7.81 8.71
N LEU A 267 10.60 7.56 7.40
CA LEU A 267 10.15 6.34 6.76
C LEU A 267 10.89 5.09 7.26
N LYS A 268 12.11 5.22 7.81
CA LYS A 268 12.84 4.09 8.40
C LYS A 268 12.12 3.54 9.63
N SER A 269 11.73 4.43 10.56
CA SER A 269 10.97 4.02 11.76
C SER A 269 9.57 3.51 11.41
N LEU A 270 8.93 4.12 10.41
CA LEU A 270 7.63 3.67 9.91
C LEU A 270 7.73 2.29 9.26
N LEU A 271 8.78 2.04 8.46
CA LEU A 271 9.06 0.75 7.85
C LEU A 271 9.21 -0.34 8.90
N VAL A 272 9.99 -0.10 9.96
CA VAL A 272 10.18 -1.07 11.05
C VAL A 272 8.84 -1.42 11.71
N LEU A 273 7.99 -0.42 11.99
CA LEU A 273 6.66 -0.68 12.55
C LEU A 273 5.76 -1.44 11.57
N MET A 274 5.77 -1.06 10.29
CA MET A 274 4.95 -1.70 9.25
C MET A 274 5.47 -3.08 8.81
N MET A 275 6.67 -3.48 9.23
CA MET A 275 7.15 -4.85 9.12
C MET A 275 6.53 -5.79 10.15
N LEU A 276 5.93 -5.27 11.24
CA LEU A 276 5.33 -6.14 12.27
C LEU A 276 4.16 -6.99 11.74
N PRO A 277 3.17 -6.44 10.99
CA PRO A 277 2.09 -7.25 10.43
C PRO A 277 2.55 -8.38 9.52
N PRO A 278 3.43 -8.17 8.51
CA PRO A 278 3.92 -9.28 7.71
C PRO A 278 4.81 -10.24 8.51
N LEU A 279 5.59 -9.79 9.49
CA LEU A 279 6.34 -10.73 10.34
C LEU A 279 5.40 -11.61 11.18
N TYR A 280 4.36 -11.02 11.75
CA TYR A 280 3.34 -11.77 12.49
C TYR A 280 2.57 -12.74 11.59
N ALA A 281 2.17 -12.29 10.39
CA ALA A 281 1.55 -13.14 9.39
C ALA A 281 2.45 -14.34 9.05
N ALA A 282 3.79 -14.19 9.05
CA ALA A 282 4.74 -15.25 8.69
C ALA A 282 4.68 -16.42 9.64
N LEU A 283 4.34 -16.12 10.90
CA LEU A 283 4.26 -17.08 11.98
C LEU A 283 2.88 -17.74 12.03
N CYS A 284 1.83 -17.07 11.56
CA CYS A 284 0.45 -17.49 11.75
C CYS A 284 -0.21 -18.07 10.49
N VAL A 285 0.18 -17.60 9.31
CA VAL A 285 -0.46 -17.92 8.03
C VAL A 285 0.56 -17.97 6.90
N ARG A 286 0.13 -18.45 5.73
CA ARG A 286 0.94 -18.42 4.51
C ARG A 286 1.28 -16.98 4.12
N ILE A 287 2.55 -16.74 3.77
CA ILE A 287 3.02 -15.46 3.22
C ILE A 287 3.44 -15.62 1.78
N ASP A 288 3.08 -14.64 0.96
CA ASP A 288 3.60 -14.44 -0.38
C ASP A 288 4.14 -13.01 -0.57
N GLY A 289 4.47 -12.66 -1.82
CA GLY A 289 5.01 -11.35 -2.18
C GLY A 289 4.14 -10.15 -1.81
N ARG A 290 2.85 -10.32 -1.50
CA ARG A 290 1.96 -9.23 -1.06
C ARG A 290 2.41 -8.59 0.25
N ALA A 291 2.97 -9.40 1.15
CA ALA A 291 3.51 -8.94 2.42
C ALA A 291 4.61 -7.87 2.22
N ILE A 292 5.48 -8.09 1.24
CA ILE A 292 6.58 -7.17 0.89
C ILE A 292 6.06 -5.98 0.09
N TRP A 293 5.09 -6.20 -0.81
CA TRP A 293 4.47 -5.15 -1.60
C TRP A 293 3.85 -4.05 -0.72
N GLY A 294 3.23 -4.45 0.39
CA GLY A 294 2.72 -3.52 1.40
C GLY A 294 3.77 -2.56 1.99
N LEU A 295 5.07 -2.87 1.89
CA LEU A 295 6.18 -2.05 2.40
C LEU A 295 6.77 -1.12 1.33
N TYR A 296 6.38 -1.27 0.06
CA TYR A 296 6.91 -0.47 -1.05
C TYR A 296 6.75 1.04 -0.85
N PRO A 297 5.65 1.57 -0.28
CA PRO A 297 5.53 3.00 -0.02
C PRO A 297 6.66 3.59 0.84
N MET A 298 7.30 2.77 1.69
CA MET A 298 8.43 3.18 2.52
C MET A 298 9.79 2.80 1.91
N LEU A 299 9.86 1.75 1.09
CA LEU A 299 11.10 1.24 0.48
C LEU A 299 11.48 1.96 -0.82
N VAL A 300 10.51 2.15 -1.72
CA VAL A 300 10.73 2.70 -3.08
C VAL A 300 11.38 4.09 -3.08
N PRO A 301 11.05 5.02 -2.15
CA PRO A 301 11.76 6.30 -2.07
C PRO A 301 13.30 6.17 -2.00
N PHE A 302 13.81 5.23 -1.20
CA PHE A 302 15.25 5.01 -1.06
C PHE A 302 15.85 4.36 -2.31
N ALA A 303 15.14 3.39 -2.90
CA ALA A 303 15.59 2.69 -4.09
C ALA A 303 15.69 3.65 -5.30
N ALA A 304 14.69 4.51 -5.49
CA ALA A 304 14.64 5.45 -6.59
C ALA A 304 15.75 6.51 -6.52
N LEU A 305 16.02 7.04 -5.31
CA LEU A 305 17.15 7.94 -5.08
C LEU A 305 18.50 7.27 -5.43
N TYR A 306 18.69 6.01 -5.03
CA TYR A 306 19.89 5.26 -5.36
C TYR A 306 20.06 5.10 -6.88
N CYS A 307 19.01 4.70 -7.58
CA CYS A 307 19.02 4.52 -9.03
C CYS A 307 19.33 5.84 -9.77
N ALA A 308 18.68 6.94 -9.37
CA ALA A 308 18.90 8.25 -9.99
C ALA A 308 20.35 8.71 -9.83
N ALA A 309 20.88 8.66 -8.60
CA ALA A 309 22.26 9.06 -8.32
C ALA A 309 23.30 8.18 -9.03
N ARG A 310 23.02 6.88 -9.21
CA ARG A 310 23.89 5.98 -9.98
C ARG A 310 23.88 6.30 -11.47
N TRP A 311 22.73 6.69 -12.02
CA TRP A 311 22.64 7.09 -13.41
C TRP A 311 23.43 8.38 -13.66
N GLU A 312 23.27 9.39 -12.80
CA GLU A 312 23.96 10.68 -12.94
C GLU A 312 25.49 10.57 -12.89
N ARG A 313 26.04 9.56 -12.20
CA ARG A 313 27.49 9.30 -12.20
C ARG A 313 28.02 8.64 -13.47
N ARG A 314 27.14 8.12 -14.34
CA ARG A 314 27.49 7.41 -15.58
C ARG A 314 27.25 8.26 -16.84
N ALA A 315 26.49 9.35 -16.72
CA ALA A 315 26.27 10.33 -17.78
C ALA A 315 27.36 11.40 -17.71
#